data_AF-A0A164VYI8-F1
#
_entry.id   AF-A0A164VYI8-F1
#
_cell.length_a   1.000
_cell.length_b   1.000
_cell.length_c   1.000
_cell.angle_alpha   90.00
_cell.angle_beta   90.00
_cell.angle_gamma   90.00
#
_symmetry.space_group_name_H-M   'P 1'
#
loop_
_entity.id
_entity.type
_entity.pdbx_description
1 polymer ?
#
loop_
_entity_poly.entity_id
_entity_poly.type
_entity_poly.pdbx_seq_one_letter_code
_entity_poly.pdbx_strand_id
1 'polypeptide(L)'
;MTLKGHIRRLEIENCPPSAVEHYQTLDAIFDLFRLLSAGKSDVGIFGEDLLDWLNRHYVSPTSQQGINLADQERPWLDEDFWPTLTKYTLRGIIPPLQHFLRLLSSHPSKYLQSLAPKLSALLEKLPRATTVSKIQFQPLRKRWLQELSSFRSEFDGVPQLAREDWWAYLTDILDVLDGDEIVIKRLGRDLGFGWREIVSVWGLWGDEKLERDHLPELVGGLLGEMPPDEEDLEEMMLIQLFSEDLPKALDIAMQLDPWLGAHLADILQNQELLDAQADDDTGVSLRDQCVFEYAESILSDPGQWMIAVAYMQSCGPVGLRMADEILLRTPLDFDAVGVNKDPQTVDSRGDDVTMDNSDQPTVISSHVLRLAQEHNREWVIATVTRIAARQLADRGRLGEALSYSLTSGDRQGIDRVVNQVMENYLETGPDALLKFINEIPPSLHTAYRHPGPNGLHSLAFLLNYTEFQIHRANGDSSKSARHLADMFRQDIVPTAWWAALLVDVGELLLDESELHFSQVDAYELLRRVEEVAVNLAEGTGDRYLGGLGKSLKTKTGGEKEALKKLELVRFAFANYFARLTIQGASQVA
;
A
#
# COMPACT_ATOMS: atom_id res chain seq x y z
N MET A 1 12.55 -5.38 3.28
CA MET A 1 13.84 -5.15 2.56
C MET A 1 14.52 -3.96 3.24
N THR A 2 15.82 -4.00 3.52
CA THR A 2 16.52 -2.85 4.14
C THR A 2 16.97 -1.86 3.06
N LEU A 3 17.12 -0.57 3.39
CA LEU A 3 17.59 0.48 2.47
C LEU A 3 18.94 0.10 1.83
N LYS A 4 19.89 -0.39 2.62
CA LYS A 4 21.16 -0.96 2.13
C LYS A 4 20.99 -2.15 1.19
N GLY A 5 19.98 -2.99 1.43
CA GLY A 5 19.63 -4.07 0.51
C GLY A 5 19.07 -3.55 -0.81
N HIS A 6 18.37 -2.42 -0.78
CA HIS A 6 17.82 -1.75 -1.97
C HIS A 6 18.92 -1.12 -2.81
N ILE A 7 19.83 -0.35 -2.20
CA ILE A 7 21.00 0.22 -2.86
C ILE A 7 21.81 -0.86 -3.58
N ARG A 8 22.12 -1.97 -2.89
CA ARG A 8 22.85 -3.10 -3.51
C ARG A 8 22.12 -3.70 -4.70
N ARG A 9 20.79 -3.76 -4.65
CA ARG A 9 20.00 -4.26 -5.78
C ARG A 9 20.09 -3.31 -6.97
N LEU A 10 19.97 -1.99 -6.74
CA LEU A 10 20.09 -0.98 -7.80
C LEU A 10 21.48 -1.01 -8.46
N GLU A 11 22.53 -1.22 -7.68
CA GLU A 11 23.90 -1.40 -8.17
C GLU A 11 24.02 -2.67 -9.03
N ILE A 12 23.41 -3.79 -8.61
CA ILE A 12 23.41 -5.05 -9.39
C ILE A 12 22.59 -4.92 -10.68
N GLU A 13 21.49 -4.17 -10.63
CA GLU A 13 20.56 -3.97 -11.75
C GLU A 13 21.05 -2.89 -12.74
N ASN A 14 22.22 -2.26 -12.50
CA ASN A 14 22.80 -1.19 -13.31
C ASN A 14 21.82 -0.02 -13.56
N CYS A 15 21.11 0.39 -12.51
CA CYS A 15 20.25 1.57 -12.54
C CYS A 15 21.07 2.87 -12.75
N PRO A 16 20.42 3.99 -13.12
CA PRO A 16 21.10 5.27 -13.28
C PRO A 16 21.89 5.66 -12.02
N PRO A 17 23.11 6.22 -12.15
CA PRO A 17 23.92 6.61 -11.00
C PRO A 17 23.18 7.56 -10.04
N SER A 18 22.39 8.49 -10.58
CA SER A 18 21.59 9.44 -9.80
C SER A 18 20.58 8.75 -8.86
N ALA A 19 20.06 7.59 -9.24
CA ALA A 19 19.13 6.84 -8.38
C ALA A 19 19.89 6.16 -7.23
N VAL A 20 21.08 5.64 -7.49
CA VAL A 20 21.93 5.06 -6.45
C VAL A 20 22.40 6.12 -5.47
N GLU A 21 22.86 7.27 -5.98
CA GLU A 21 23.26 8.45 -5.20
C GLU A 21 22.12 8.92 -4.29
N HIS A 22 20.90 9.06 -4.82
CA HIS A 22 19.71 9.43 -4.04
C HIS A 22 19.51 8.53 -2.81
N TYR A 23 19.49 7.21 -2.99
CA TYR A 23 19.28 6.30 -1.85
C TYR A 23 20.50 6.21 -0.92
N GLN A 24 21.71 6.50 -1.40
CA GLN A 24 22.89 6.64 -0.56
C GLN A 24 22.79 7.88 0.34
N THR A 25 22.33 9.02 -0.20
CA THR A 25 22.01 10.23 0.57
C THR A 25 20.97 9.93 1.65
N LEU A 26 19.90 9.20 1.32
CA LEU A 26 18.89 8.80 2.31
C LEU A 26 19.48 7.88 3.40
N ASP A 27 20.37 6.94 3.07
CA ASP A 27 21.02 6.07 4.06
C ASP A 27 21.97 6.87 4.97
N ALA A 28 22.70 7.84 4.41
CA ALA A 28 23.57 8.74 5.17
C ALA A 28 22.80 9.56 6.20
N ILE A 29 21.70 10.21 5.77
CA ILE A 29 20.83 11.01 6.62
C ILE A 29 20.18 10.15 7.70
N PHE A 30 19.62 9.00 7.33
CA PHE A 30 18.93 8.12 8.28
C PHE A 30 19.88 7.52 9.32
N ASP A 31 21.10 7.19 8.92
CA ASP A 31 22.13 6.68 9.82
C ASP A 31 22.66 7.77 10.75
N LEU A 32 22.80 9.02 10.28
CA LEU A 32 23.09 10.16 11.15
C LEU A 32 21.98 10.38 12.16
N PHE A 33 20.72 10.39 11.70
CA PHE A 33 19.56 10.56 12.56
C PHE A 33 19.54 9.50 13.67
N ARG A 34 19.81 8.23 13.34
CA ARG A 34 19.94 7.16 14.35
C ARG A 34 21.06 7.43 15.34
N LEU A 35 22.21 7.89 14.87
CA LEU A 35 23.37 8.20 15.72
C LEU A 35 23.05 9.33 16.71
N LEU A 36 22.41 10.39 16.23
CA LEU A 36 22.03 11.55 17.05
C LEU A 36 20.89 11.21 18.03
N SER A 37 19.92 10.42 17.59
CA SER A 37 18.74 10.02 18.38
C SER A 37 18.99 8.83 19.32
N ALA A 38 20.20 8.26 19.35
CA ALA A 38 20.54 7.18 20.27
C ALA A 38 20.48 7.67 21.74
N GLY A 39 20.58 6.79 22.74
CA GLY A 39 20.74 7.25 24.13
C GLY A 39 22.09 7.93 24.39
N LYS A 40 22.34 8.44 25.60
CA LYS A 40 23.65 8.99 25.99
C LYS A 40 24.77 7.97 25.73
N SER A 41 25.74 8.33 24.89
CA SER A 41 26.96 7.56 24.66
C SER A 41 27.98 7.82 25.77
N ASP A 42 28.90 6.87 25.99
CA ASP A 42 30.05 7.13 26.85
C ASP A 42 31.01 8.18 26.23
N VAL A 43 31.75 8.87 27.08
CA VAL A 43 32.70 9.93 26.72
C VAL A 43 33.68 9.45 25.64
N GLY A 44 33.83 10.23 24.57
CA GLY A 44 34.73 9.96 23.44
C GLY A 44 34.20 8.97 22.41
N ILE A 45 33.18 8.17 22.73
CA ILE A 45 32.59 7.23 21.77
C ILE A 45 31.81 7.99 20.71
N PHE A 46 31.05 9.02 21.10
CA PHE A 46 30.22 9.79 20.17
C PHE A 46 31.04 10.45 19.04
N GLY A 47 32.19 11.06 19.37
CA GLY A 47 33.08 11.65 18.37
C GLY A 47 33.65 10.62 17.38
N GLU A 48 33.98 9.42 17.87
CA GLU A 48 34.42 8.33 16.99
C GLU A 48 33.30 7.75 16.12
N ASP A 49 32.09 7.61 16.67
CA ASP A 49 30.92 7.16 15.92
C ASP A 49 30.55 8.15 14.81
N LEU A 50 30.68 9.46 15.07
CA LEU A 50 30.44 10.50 14.08
C LEU A 50 31.48 10.46 12.95
N LEU A 51 32.74 10.22 13.30
CA LEU A 51 33.81 10.05 12.31
C LEU A 51 33.65 8.75 11.51
N ASP A 52 33.19 7.68 12.15
CA ASP A 52 32.87 6.42 11.49
C ASP A 52 31.69 6.58 10.50
N TRP A 53 30.64 7.30 10.90
CA TRP A 53 29.56 7.70 9.99
C TRP A 53 30.09 8.45 8.77
N LEU A 54 30.93 9.47 8.97
CA LEU A 54 31.53 10.25 7.89
C LEU A 54 32.34 9.36 6.93
N ASN A 55 33.16 8.45 7.47
CA ASN A 55 34.01 7.57 6.69
C ASN A 55 33.24 6.49 5.93
N ARG A 56 32.04 6.11 6.39
CA ARG A 56 31.16 5.15 5.72
C ARG A 56 30.40 5.76 4.54
N HIS A 57 29.92 6.99 4.68
CA HIS A 57 29.07 7.63 3.67
C HIS A 57 29.82 8.58 2.74
N TYR A 58 30.84 9.28 3.24
CA TYR A 58 31.64 10.25 2.47
C TYR A 58 33.10 9.79 2.39
N VAL A 59 33.33 8.78 1.58
CA VAL A 59 34.65 8.13 1.44
C VAL A 59 35.67 9.10 0.84
N SER A 60 36.62 9.53 1.66
CA SER A 60 37.75 10.37 1.24
C SER A 60 38.92 10.17 2.20
N PRO A 61 40.14 9.80 1.73
CA PRO A 61 40.53 9.47 0.36
C PRO A 61 39.87 8.19 -0.16
N THR A 62 39.71 8.07 -1.47
CA THR A 62 39.15 6.85 -2.07
C THR A 62 40.13 5.67 -1.97
N SER A 63 39.59 4.45 -1.88
CA SER A 63 40.42 3.23 -1.88
C SER A 63 41.31 3.14 -3.14
N GLN A 64 40.80 3.59 -4.29
CA GLN A 64 41.56 3.58 -5.55
C GLN A 64 42.73 4.56 -5.52
N GLN A 65 42.55 5.76 -4.97
CA GLN A 65 43.66 6.71 -4.76
C GLN A 65 44.75 6.09 -3.88
N GLY A 66 44.36 5.41 -2.79
CA GLY A 66 45.31 4.69 -1.93
C GLY A 66 46.07 3.58 -2.65
N ILE A 67 45.39 2.77 -3.46
CA ILE A 67 46.03 1.69 -4.25
C ILE A 67 47.01 2.28 -5.28
N ASN A 68 46.57 3.29 -6.03
CA ASN A 68 47.39 3.93 -7.06
C ASN A 68 48.70 4.49 -6.50
N LEU A 69 48.65 5.09 -5.30
CA LEU A 69 49.85 5.59 -4.62
C LEU A 69 50.72 4.44 -4.09
N ALA A 70 50.12 3.39 -3.53
CA ALA A 70 50.87 2.26 -2.98
C ALA A 70 51.64 1.46 -4.06
N ASP A 71 51.14 1.45 -5.30
CA ASP A 71 51.78 0.76 -6.43
C ASP A 71 53.04 1.49 -6.97
N GLN A 72 53.27 2.74 -6.56
CA GLN A 72 54.45 3.50 -7.00
C GLN A 72 55.71 3.14 -6.20
N GLU A 73 56.87 3.11 -6.86
CA GLU A 73 58.16 2.88 -6.17
C GLU A 73 58.59 4.05 -5.27
N ARG A 74 58.16 5.27 -5.60
CA ARG A 74 58.50 6.51 -4.89
C ARG A 74 57.26 7.40 -4.72
N PRO A 75 56.28 6.97 -3.93
CA PRO A 75 54.99 7.65 -3.82
C PRO A 75 55.10 9.08 -3.28
N TRP A 76 56.11 9.36 -2.45
CA TRP A 76 56.35 10.70 -1.88
C TRP A 76 56.74 11.79 -2.88
N LEU A 77 56.96 11.45 -4.16
CA LEU A 77 57.17 12.42 -5.24
C LEU A 77 55.85 12.83 -5.92
N ASP A 78 54.76 12.09 -5.67
CA ASP A 78 53.44 12.40 -6.19
C ASP A 78 52.84 13.60 -5.41
N GLU A 79 52.21 14.53 -6.13
CA GLU A 79 51.59 15.72 -5.54
C GLU A 79 50.45 15.36 -4.58
N ASP A 80 49.76 14.24 -4.83
CA ASP A 80 48.64 13.77 -4.02
C ASP A 80 49.07 12.98 -2.78
N PHE A 81 50.35 12.60 -2.65
CA PHE A 81 50.81 11.75 -1.56
C PHE A 81 50.60 12.41 -0.18
N TRP A 82 51.21 13.58 0.05
CA TRP A 82 51.11 14.26 1.34
C TRP A 82 49.68 14.71 1.66
N PRO A 83 48.90 15.31 0.73
CA PRO A 83 47.47 15.55 0.93
C PRO A 83 46.70 14.29 1.35
N THR A 84 46.98 13.14 0.74
CA THR A 84 46.34 11.86 1.08
C THR A 84 46.70 11.39 2.49
N LEU A 85 47.97 11.51 2.89
CA LEU A 85 48.40 11.19 4.27
C LEU A 85 47.75 12.13 5.30
N THR A 86 47.65 13.42 4.99
CA THR A 86 46.95 14.39 5.85
C THR A 86 45.47 14.07 5.94
N LYS A 87 44.80 13.72 4.83
CA LYS A 87 43.41 13.26 4.84
C LYS A 87 43.22 11.99 5.67
N TYR A 88 44.10 10.99 5.56
CA TYR A 88 44.04 9.79 6.43
C TYR A 88 44.25 10.14 7.90
N THR A 89 45.11 11.11 8.20
CA THR A 89 45.34 11.59 9.58
C THR A 89 44.08 12.27 10.11
N LEU A 90 43.54 13.27 9.41
CA LEU A 90 42.30 13.98 9.79
C LEU A 90 41.13 13.00 9.97
N ARG A 91 40.93 12.09 9.01
CA ARG A 91 39.85 11.09 9.05
C ARG A 91 40.08 9.94 10.03
N GLY A 92 41.23 9.90 10.72
CA GLY A 92 41.57 8.86 11.69
C GLY A 92 41.72 7.46 11.08
N ILE A 93 42.04 7.36 9.79
CA ILE A 93 42.19 6.11 9.04
C ILE A 93 43.64 5.62 9.16
N ILE A 94 43.93 4.95 10.28
CA ILE A 94 45.30 4.61 10.70
C ILE A 94 46.01 3.55 9.84
N PRO A 95 45.38 2.44 9.39
CA PRO A 95 46.12 1.36 8.73
C PRO A 95 46.81 1.77 7.40
N PRO A 96 46.13 2.46 6.45
CA PRO A 96 46.77 3.03 5.27
C PRO A 96 47.85 4.05 5.61
N LEU A 97 47.61 4.94 6.57
CA LEU A 97 48.59 5.92 7.03
C LEU A 97 49.88 5.25 7.52
N GLN A 98 49.77 4.20 8.35
CA GLN A 98 50.91 3.44 8.81
C GLN A 98 51.66 2.75 7.66
N HIS A 99 50.93 2.21 6.67
CA HIS A 99 51.56 1.62 5.49
C HIS A 99 52.42 2.64 4.75
N PHE A 100 51.87 3.82 4.44
CA PHE A 100 52.63 4.87 3.76
C PHE A 100 53.79 5.43 4.59
N LEU A 101 53.62 5.58 5.91
CA LEU A 101 54.72 5.97 6.80
C LEU A 101 55.87 4.94 6.79
N ARG A 102 55.57 3.64 6.69
CA ARG A 102 56.62 2.61 6.57
C ARG A 102 57.33 2.68 5.21
N LEU A 103 56.62 3.02 4.13
CA LEU A 103 57.23 3.23 2.81
C LEU A 103 58.25 4.37 2.82
N LEU A 104 58.07 5.41 3.67
CA LEU A 104 59.05 6.49 3.83
C LEU A 104 60.41 6.03 4.39
N SER A 105 60.55 4.77 4.81
CA SER A 105 61.85 4.17 5.18
C SER A 105 62.83 4.11 3.99
N SER A 106 62.34 4.20 2.75
CA SER A 106 63.18 4.28 1.53
C SER A 106 63.37 5.71 1.02
N HIS A 107 62.86 6.73 1.73
CA HIS A 107 62.97 8.13 1.35
C HIS A 107 64.44 8.63 1.41
N PRO A 108 64.90 9.55 0.53
CA PRO A 108 66.30 10.04 0.55
C PRO A 108 66.78 10.67 1.87
N SER A 109 65.89 11.36 2.60
CA SER A 109 66.20 11.97 3.90
C SER A 109 66.37 10.93 5.01
N LYS A 110 67.59 10.83 5.56
CA LYS A 110 67.91 9.94 6.71
C LYS A 110 67.11 10.26 7.97
N TYR A 111 66.73 11.52 8.16
CA TYR A 111 65.91 11.93 9.29
C TYR A 111 64.49 11.36 9.16
N LEU A 112 63.88 11.51 7.98
CA LEU A 112 62.55 10.97 7.73
C LEU A 112 62.53 9.43 7.81
N GLN A 113 63.56 8.75 7.30
CA GLN A 113 63.70 7.28 7.46
C GLN A 113 63.69 6.84 8.93
N SER A 114 64.23 7.66 9.83
CA SER A 114 64.29 7.35 11.27
C SER A 114 63.01 7.72 12.03
N LEU A 115 62.33 8.79 11.59
CA LEU A 115 61.15 9.34 12.24
C LEU A 115 59.86 8.62 11.82
N ALA A 116 59.72 8.28 10.53
CA ALA A 116 58.48 7.73 10.01
C ALA A 116 58.08 6.37 10.64
N PRO A 117 59.00 5.40 10.86
CA PRO A 117 58.66 4.17 11.58
C PRO A 117 58.26 4.41 13.05
N LYS A 118 58.88 5.40 13.71
CA LYS A 118 58.53 5.78 15.09
C LYS A 118 57.13 6.38 15.16
N LEU A 119 56.79 7.27 14.23
CA LEU A 119 55.43 7.81 14.12
C LEU A 119 54.41 6.70 13.81
N SER A 120 54.74 5.78 12.91
CA SER A 120 53.90 4.61 12.62
C SER A 120 53.63 3.78 13.89
N ALA A 121 54.66 3.54 14.71
CA ALA A 121 54.54 2.80 15.97
C ALA A 121 53.75 3.58 17.04
N LEU A 122 53.85 4.91 17.05
CA LEU A 122 53.05 5.76 17.94
C LEU A 122 51.57 5.71 17.56
N LEU A 123 51.24 5.81 16.27
CA LEU A 123 49.87 5.70 15.76
C LEU A 123 49.25 4.33 16.03
N GLU A 124 50.06 3.26 16.09
CA GLU A 124 49.59 1.92 16.45
C GLU A 124 49.01 1.86 17.87
N LYS A 125 49.58 2.67 18.77
CA LYS A 125 49.17 2.75 20.17
C LYS A 125 48.07 3.79 20.42
N LEU A 126 47.53 4.42 19.38
CA LEU A 126 46.48 5.42 19.53
C LEU A 126 45.29 4.79 20.26
N PRO A 127 44.94 5.25 21.48
CA PRO A 127 43.81 4.71 22.20
C PRO A 127 42.51 5.17 21.51
N ARG A 128 41.62 4.21 21.25
CA ARG A 128 40.30 4.44 20.66
C ARG A 128 39.22 4.21 21.70
N ALA A 129 38.30 5.15 21.85
CA ALA A 129 37.19 5.09 22.79
C ALA A 129 36.25 3.90 22.49
N THR A 130 36.19 3.48 21.23
CA THR A 130 35.41 2.32 20.77
C THR A 130 36.02 0.97 21.16
N THR A 131 37.33 0.88 21.40
CA THR A 131 38.02 -0.40 21.68
C THR A 131 38.50 -0.54 23.11
N VAL A 132 38.73 0.58 23.79
CA VAL A 132 39.27 0.64 25.15
C VAL A 132 38.17 0.90 26.15
N SER A 133 38.24 0.26 27.32
CA SER A 133 37.28 0.52 28.40
C SER A 133 37.34 1.98 28.89
N LYS A 134 36.19 2.55 29.26
CA LYS A 134 36.03 3.93 29.73
C LYS A 134 37.06 4.36 30.80
N ILE A 135 37.36 3.46 31.74
CA ILE A 135 38.27 3.73 32.86
C ILE A 135 39.73 3.83 32.38
N GLN A 136 40.09 3.08 31.34
CA GLN A 136 41.46 2.99 30.83
C GLN A 136 41.73 3.99 29.70
N PHE A 137 40.69 4.49 29.02
CA PHE A 137 40.83 5.40 27.88
C PHE A 137 41.62 6.66 28.24
N GLN A 138 41.17 7.41 29.25
CA GLN A 138 41.81 8.67 29.67
C GLN A 138 43.28 8.50 30.11
N PRO A 139 43.64 7.51 30.96
CA PRO A 139 45.04 7.23 31.28
C PRO A 139 45.91 6.86 30.07
N LEU A 140 45.40 6.02 29.17
CA LEU A 140 46.14 5.60 27.97
C LEU A 140 46.32 6.76 26.99
N ARG A 141 45.29 7.59 26.81
CA ARG A 141 45.34 8.79 25.96
C ARG A 141 46.35 9.80 26.48
N LYS A 142 46.33 10.08 27.78
CA LYS A 142 47.34 10.95 28.41
C LYS A 142 48.76 10.42 28.23
N ARG A 143 48.97 9.10 28.39
CA ARG A 143 50.27 8.47 28.16
C ARG A 143 50.70 8.59 26.70
N TRP A 144 49.78 8.36 25.77
CA TRP A 144 50.03 8.48 24.34
C TRP A 144 50.42 9.93 23.96
N LEU A 145 49.75 10.94 24.49
CA LEU A 145 50.12 12.36 24.29
C LEU A 145 51.51 12.70 24.84
N GLN A 146 51.94 12.07 25.95
CA GLN A 146 53.31 12.21 26.46
C GLN A 146 54.35 11.57 25.51
N GLU A 147 54.03 10.42 24.93
CA GLU A 147 54.86 9.77 23.90
C GLU A 147 54.91 10.64 22.62
N LEU A 148 53.80 11.25 22.22
CA LEU A 148 53.71 12.20 21.10
C LEU A 148 54.56 13.46 21.36
N SER A 149 54.45 14.07 22.53
CA SER A 149 55.25 15.24 22.91
C SER A 149 56.76 14.93 22.92
N SER A 150 57.13 13.73 23.37
CA SER A 150 58.52 13.26 23.32
C SER A 150 59.01 13.10 21.87
N PHE A 151 58.17 12.54 21.00
CA PHE A 151 58.45 12.45 19.56
C PHE A 151 58.56 13.83 18.91
N ARG A 152 57.68 14.78 19.27
CA ARG A 152 57.70 16.16 18.79
C ARG A 152 59.02 16.85 19.12
N SER A 153 59.51 16.69 20.35
CA SER A 153 60.83 17.22 20.73
C SER A 153 61.98 16.61 19.92
N GLU A 154 61.89 15.33 19.54
CA GLU A 154 62.88 14.69 18.65
C GLU A 154 62.80 15.26 17.23
N PHE A 155 61.57 15.40 16.71
CA PHE A 155 61.29 16.01 15.41
C PHE A 155 61.84 17.43 15.32
N ASP A 156 61.53 18.29 16.30
CA ASP A 156 62.02 19.68 16.37
C ASP A 156 63.55 19.79 16.42
N GLY A 157 64.23 18.75 16.89
CA GLY A 157 65.69 18.63 16.91
C GLY A 157 66.34 18.42 15.53
N VAL A 158 65.57 18.19 14.46
CA VAL A 158 66.11 18.06 13.10
C VAL A 158 66.71 19.41 12.65
N PRO A 159 67.99 19.43 12.20
CA PRO A 159 68.65 20.65 11.76
C PRO A 159 67.92 21.33 10.61
N GLN A 160 67.84 22.66 10.63
CA GLN A 160 67.12 23.44 9.60
C GLN A 160 67.59 23.14 8.17
N LEU A 161 68.89 22.87 7.97
CA LEU A 161 69.48 22.54 6.67
C LEU A 161 69.03 21.16 6.12
N ALA A 162 68.48 20.30 6.97
CA ALA A 162 67.99 18.97 6.60
C ALA A 162 66.45 18.91 6.48
N ARG A 163 65.78 20.05 6.70
CA ARG A 163 64.33 20.19 6.53
C ARG A 163 64.05 20.48 5.06
N GLU A 164 63.47 19.49 4.39
CA GLU A 164 63.00 19.60 3.00
C GLU A 164 61.47 19.75 3.02
N ASP A 165 60.81 19.56 1.88
CA ASP A 165 59.37 19.76 1.73
C ASP A 165 58.52 18.87 2.67
N TRP A 166 59.01 17.67 2.99
CA TRP A 166 58.37 16.74 3.94
C TRP A 166 58.25 17.30 5.36
N TRP A 167 59.08 18.29 5.74
CA TRP A 167 59.06 18.88 7.08
C TRP A 167 57.73 19.58 7.36
N ALA A 168 57.23 20.36 6.40
CA ALA A 168 55.98 21.09 6.56
C ALA A 168 54.80 20.12 6.71
N TYR A 169 54.70 19.13 5.83
CA TYR A 169 53.63 18.12 5.89
C TYR A 169 53.66 17.28 7.17
N LEU A 170 54.85 16.91 7.65
CA LEU A 170 54.94 16.17 8.92
C LEU A 170 54.63 17.06 10.13
N THR A 171 54.95 18.35 10.07
CA THR A 171 54.54 19.33 11.08
C THR A 171 53.02 19.42 11.13
N ASP A 172 52.37 19.54 9.98
CA ASP A 172 50.92 19.60 9.85
C ASP A 172 50.23 18.34 10.39
N ILE A 173 50.77 17.15 10.07
CA ILE A 173 50.28 15.88 10.63
C ILE A 173 50.42 15.88 12.16
N LEU A 174 51.55 16.33 12.69
CA LEU A 174 51.77 16.38 14.15
C LEU A 174 50.86 17.39 14.84
N ASP A 175 50.63 18.56 14.25
CA ASP A 175 49.72 19.58 14.77
C ASP A 175 48.27 19.07 14.81
N VAL A 176 47.85 18.27 13.82
CA VAL A 176 46.55 17.56 13.86
C VAL A 176 46.50 16.56 15.01
N LEU A 177 47.57 15.77 15.20
CA LEU A 177 47.65 14.79 16.29
C LEU A 177 47.67 15.45 17.68
N ASP A 178 48.22 16.67 17.78
CA ASP A 178 48.21 17.51 18.98
C ASP A 178 46.84 18.17 19.23
N GLY A 179 45.92 18.12 18.26
CA GLY A 179 44.57 18.68 18.37
C GLY A 179 44.47 20.18 18.13
N ASP A 180 45.40 20.77 17.36
CA ASP A 180 45.38 22.21 17.07
C ASP A 180 44.19 22.57 16.16
N GLU A 181 43.24 23.30 16.74
CA GLU A 181 42.02 23.78 16.07
C GLU A 181 42.31 24.54 14.76
N ILE A 182 43.28 25.46 14.81
CA ILE A 182 43.58 26.35 13.70
C ILE A 182 44.13 25.52 12.55
N VAL A 183 44.98 24.55 12.86
CA VAL A 183 45.58 23.67 11.85
C VAL A 183 44.54 22.72 11.26
N ILE A 184 43.67 22.12 12.06
CA ILE A 184 42.59 21.23 11.57
C ILE A 184 41.67 21.98 10.60
N LYS A 185 41.22 23.19 10.96
CA LYS A 185 40.36 24.02 10.10
C LYS A 185 41.07 24.45 8.81
N ARG A 186 42.32 24.91 8.92
CA ARG A 186 43.15 25.33 7.78
C ARG A 186 43.36 24.18 6.81
N LEU A 187 43.84 23.03 7.28
CA LEU A 187 44.10 21.86 6.46
C LEU A 187 42.82 21.29 5.86
N GLY A 188 41.72 21.29 6.60
CA GLY A 188 40.42 20.91 6.06
C GLY A 188 40.07 21.76 4.84
N ARG A 189 40.16 23.09 4.95
CA ARG A 189 39.90 24.00 3.83
C ARG A 189 40.84 23.75 2.65
N ASP A 190 42.13 23.62 2.90
CA ASP A 190 43.15 23.38 1.86
C ASP A 190 42.90 22.04 1.12
N LEU A 191 42.31 21.06 1.81
CA LEU A 191 42.00 19.73 1.27
C LEU A 191 40.57 19.62 0.70
N GLY A 192 39.81 20.72 0.69
CA GLY A 192 38.44 20.79 0.17
C GLY A 192 37.37 20.18 1.08
N PHE A 193 37.63 20.09 2.39
CA PHE A 193 36.63 19.67 3.38
C PHE A 193 35.63 20.80 3.63
N GLY A 194 34.36 20.43 3.84
CA GLY A 194 33.31 21.32 4.29
C GLY A 194 33.16 21.32 5.83
N TRP A 195 32.17 22.03 6.34
CA TRP A 195 31.86 22.06 7.77
C TRP A 195 31.55 20.64 8.31
N ARG A 196 30.90 19.80 7.50
CA ARG A 196 30.53 18.41 7.82
C ARG A 196 31.76 17.57 8.16
N GLU A 197 32.79 17.61 7.34
CA GLU A 197 34.00 16.86 7.62
C GLU A 197 34.71 17.40 8.86
N ILE A 198 34.75 18.72 9.04
CA ILE A 198 35.41 19.34 10.19
C ILE A 198 34.72 18.99 11.52
N VAL A 199 33.39 19.05 11.58
CA VAL A 199 32.64 18.68 12.79
C VAL A 199 32.84 17.20 13.14
N SER A 200 32.89 16.33 12.14
CA SER A 200 33.08 14.89 12.35
C SER A 200 34.51 14.51 12.79
N VAL A 201 35.55 15.20 12.32
CA VAL A 201 36.92 14.95 12.80
C VAL A 201 37.19 15.58 14.18
N TRP A 202 36.39 16.58 14.56
CA TRP A 202 36.54 17.32 15.81
C TRP A 202 36.49 16.42 17.04
N GLY A 203 35.57 15.45 17.06
CA GLY A 203 35.41 14.53 18.18
C GLY A 203 36.60 13.59 18.42
N LEU A 204 37.48 13.39 17.43
CA LEU A 204 38.68 12.57 17.56
C LEU A 204 39.91 13.38 17.98
N TRP A 205 40.06 14.59 17.42
CA TRP A 205 41.28 15.41 17.56
C TRP A 205 41.10 16.66 18.42
N GLY A 206 39.98 17.38 18.28
CA GLY A 206 39.74 18.67 18.96
C GLY A 206 39.20 18.51 20.37
N ASP A 207 38.07 17.82 20.54
CA ASP A 207 37.46 17.59 21.85
C ASP A 207 37.09 16.11 22.06
N GLU A 208 37.91 15.42 22.85
CA GLU A 208 37.69 14.02 23.24
C GLU A 208 36.42 13.82 24.10
N LYS A 209 35.85 14.91 24.64
CA LYS A 209 34.64 14.91 25.44
C LYS A 209 33.44 15.47 24.68
N LEU A 210 33.51 15.54 23.35
CA LEU A 210 32.40 15.99 22.53
C LEU A 210 31.14 15.20 22.88
N GLU A 211 30.16 15.92 23.43
CA GLU A 211 28.82 15.46 23.74
C GLU A 211 27.84 16.06 22.72
N ARG A 212 26.67 15.42 22.56
CA ARG A 212 25.67 15.83 21.56
C ARG A 212 25.14 17.23 21.81
N ASP A 213 24.92 17.54 23.08
CA ASP A 213 24.43 18.84 23.54
C ASP A 213 25.33 20.02 23.11
N HIS A 214 26.60 19.78 22.75
CA HIS A 214 27.53 20.81 22.27
C HIS A 214 27.60 20.91 20.74
N LEU A 215 26.99 19.99 19.99
CA LEU A 215 27.03 20.02 18.52
C LEU A 215 26.40 21.27 17.92
N PRO A 216 25.23 21.77 18.37
CA PRO A 216 24.62 22.94 17.75
C PRO A 216 25.51 24.18 17.84
N GLU A 217 26.20 24.38 18.96
CA GLU A 217 27.14 25.49 19.14
C GLU A 217 28.37 25.34 18.23
N LEU A 218 28.95 24.15 18.17
CA LEU A 218 30.11 23.86 17.32
C LEU A 218 29.79 24.07 15.84
N VAL A 219 28.65 23.56 15.38
CA VAL A 219 28.17 23.67 14.00
C VAL A 219 27.86 25.13 13.67
N GLY A 220 27.20 25.87 14.56
CA GLY A 220 26.95 27.29 14.38
C GLY A 220 28.23 28.11 14.19
N GLY A 221 29.29 27.81 14.94
CA GLY A 221 30.61 28.42 14.75
C GLY A 221 31.25 28.08 13.40
N LEU A 222 31.18 26.81 12.99
CA LEU A 222 31.74 26.34 11.72
C LEU A 222 31.02 26.93 10.51
N LEU A 223 29.69 26.99 10.53
CA LEU A 223 28.90 27.57 9.43
C LEU A 223 29.19 29.06 9.21
N GLY A 224 29.60 29.79 10.26
CA GLY A 224 30.05 31.17 10.13
C GLY A 224 31.39 31.33 9.39
N GLU A 225 32.26 30.32 9.46
CA GLU A 225 33.56 30.30 8.77
C GLU A 225 33.50 29.59 7.40
N MET A 226 32.59 28.62 7.27
CA MET A 226 32.43 27.71 6.14
C MET A 226 30.94 27.60 5.81
N PRO A 227 30.38 28.58 5.07
CA PRO A 227 28.96 28.62 4.78
C PRO A 227 28.53 27.42 3.91
N PRO A 228 27.32 26.89 4.13
CA PRO A 228 26.80 25.79 3.35
C PRO A 228 26.30 26.24 1.98
N ASP A 229 26.09 25.28 1.08
CA ASP A 229 25.31 25.50 -0.13
C ASP A 229 23.82 25.48 0.20
N GLU A 230 23.15 26.63 0.08
CA GLU A 230 21.71 26.76 0.38
C GLU A 230 20.83 26.01 -0.65
N GLU A 231 21.37 25.65 -1.82
CA GLU A 231 20.66 24.88 -2.83
C GLU A 231 20.76 23.36 -2.61
N ASP A 232 21.71 22.90 -1.79
CA ASP A 232 21.91 21.48 -1.49
C ASP A 232 21.00 21.03 -0.32
N LEU A 233 19.91 20.35 -0.66
CA LEU A 233 18.96 19.81 0.32
C LEU A 233 19.60 18.78 1.27
N GLU A 234 20.60 18.02 0.82
CA GLU A 234 21.31 17.09 1.70
C GLU A 234 22.08 17.86 2.77
N GLU A 235 22.84 18.87 2.35
CA GLU A 235 23.62 19.69 3.27
C GLU A 235 22.71 20.41 4.27
N MET A 236 21.60 21.00 3.79
CA MET A 236 20.62 21.66 4.63
C MET A 236 19.95 20.69 5.62
N MET A 237 19.66 19.46 5.20
CA MET A 237 19.11 18.42 6.07
C MET A 237 20.08 18.05 7.19
N LEU A 238 21.35 17.82 6.85
CA LEU A 238 22.39 17.52 7.84
C LEU A 238 22.51 18.64 8.86
N ILE A 239 22.50 19.91 8.43
CA ILE A 239 22.57 21.06 9.33
C ILE A 239 21.42 21.05 10.33
N GLN A 240 20.18 20.81 9.89
CA GLN A 240 19.04 20.78 10.82
C GLN A 240 19.15 19.62 11.81
N LEU A 241 19.63 18.45 11.37
CA LEU A 241 19.89 17.32 12.28
C LEU A 241 20.96 17.64 13.32
N PHE A 242 22.09 18.22 12.91
CA PHE A 242 23.17 18.62 13.81
C PHE A 242 22.78 19.77 14.76
N SER A 243 21.83 20.61 14.35
CA SER A 243 21.33 21.75 15.14
C SER A 243 20.11 21.39 16.00
N GLU A 244 19.61 20.15 15.91
CA GLU A 244 18.42 19.64 16.60
C GLU A 244 17.10 20.41 16.28
N ASP A 245 17.01 21.04 15.11
CA ASP A 245 15.79 21.71 14.63
C ASP A 245 14.90 20.72 13.87
N LEU A 246 14.20 19.86 14.63
CA LEU A 246 13.40 18.76 14.09
C LEU A 246 12.27 19.19 13.14
N PRO A 247 11.48 20.26 13.40
CA PRO A 247 10.43 20.68 12.49
C PRO A 247 10.98 21.07 11.10
N LYS A 248 12.06 21.86 11.05
CA LYS A 248 12.68 22.20 9.76
C LYS A 248 13.34 20.99 9.10
N ALA A 249 13.92 20.09 9.89
CA ALA A 249 14.47 18.84 9.36
C ALA A 249 13.38 18.02 8.65
N LEU A 250 12.16 17.97 9.19
CA LEU A 250 11.03 17.29 8.54
C LEU A 250 10.60 17.98 7.26
N ASP A 251 10.50 19.32 7.26
CA ASP A 251 10.14 20.07 6.04
C ASP A 251 11.13 19.84 4.90
N ILE A 252 12.44 19.77 5.21
CA ILE A 252 13.49 19.47 4.23
C ILE A 252 13.45 17.99 3.84
N ALA A 253 13.24 17.08 4.80
CA ALA A 253 13.12 15.66 4.51
C ALA A 253 11.98 15.35 3.54
N MET A 254 10.83 16.02 3.69
CA MET A 254 9.69 15.88 2.77
C MET A 254 10.01 16.39 1.36
N GLN A 255 10.80 17.46 1.24
CA GLN A 255 11.27 17.97 -0.05
C GLN A 255 12.29 17.04 -0.72
N LEU A 256 13.16 16.41 0.07
CA LEU A 256 14.19 15.48 -0.40
C LEU A 256 13.57 14.15 -0.86
N ASP A 257 12.80 13.51 0.01
CA ASP A 257 12.05 12.30 -0.30
C ASP A 257 10.88 12.12 0.69
N PRO A 258 9.61 12.07 0.21
CA PRO A 258 8.45 11.86 1.08
C PRO A 258 8.53 10.60 1.95
N TRP A 259 9.19 9.53 1.48
CA TRP A 259 9.45 8.32 2.27
C TRP A 259 10.29 8.65 3.51
N LEU A 260 11.35 9.45 3.34
CA LEU A 260 12.22 9.83 4.44
C LEU A 260 11.45 10.66 5.47
N GLY A 261 10.75 11.70 5.04
CA GLY A 261 10.01 12.57 5.95
C GLY A 261 8.89 11.83 6.70
N ALA A 262 8.10 10.99 6.03
CA ALA A 262 7.06 10.19 6.68
C ALA A 262 7.61 9.24 7.75
N HIS A 263 8.72 8.55 7.47
CA HIS A 263 9.32 7.61 8.41
C HIS A 263 10.11 8.27 9.54
N LEU A 264 10.77 9.40 9.27
CA LEU A 264 11.40 10.20 10.33
C LEU A 264 10.33 10.76 11.28
N ALA A 265 9.23 11.29 10.76
CA ALA A 265 8.14 11.80 11.59
C ALA A 265 7.53 10.70 12.47
N ASP A 266 7.33 9.49 11.92
CA ASP A 266 6.84 8.35 12.69
C ASP A 266 7.80 7.93 13.81
N ILE A 267 9.11 7.88 13.55
CA ILE A 267 10.10 7.54 14.58
C ILE A 267 10.18 8.62 15.66
N LEU A 268 10.21 9.89 15.26
CA LEU A 268 10.27 11.02 16.18
C LEU A 268 9.05 11.10 17.10
N GLN A 269 7.85 10.85 16.57
CA GLN A 269 6.63 10.77 17.40
C GLN A 269 6.68 9.58 18.36
N ASN A 270 7.17 8.41 17.92
CA ASN A 270 7.36 7.25 18.78
C ASN A 270 8.42 7.47 19.89
N GLN A 271 9.35 8.41 19.69
CA GLN A 271 10.33 8.85 20.69
C GLN A 271 9.84 10.01 21.56
N GLU A 272 8.58 10.44 21.41
CA GLU A 272 8.01 11.60 22.11
C GLU A 272 8.74 12.93 21.82
N LEU A 273 9.45 13.01 20.70
CA LEU A 273 10.15 14.22 20.25
C LEU A 273 9.27 15.13 19.38
N LEU A 274 8.13 14.62 18.90
CA LEU A 274 7.09 15.38 18.22
C LEU A 274 5.79 15.34 19.00
N ASP A 275 5.04 16.43 18.95
CA ASP A 275 3.71 16.48 19.52
C ASP A 275 2.76 15.55 18.74
N ALA A 276 2.11 14.66 19.46
CA ALA A 276 1.10 13.76 18.91
C ALA A 276 -0.28 14.41 18.80
N GLN A 277 -0.44 15.61 19.38
CA GLN A 277 -1.70 16.34 19.34
C GLN A 277 -2.02 16.77 17.89
N ALA A 278 -3.26 16.52 17.49
CA ALA A 278 -3.78 17.03 16.24
C ALA A 278 -3.91 18.55 16.33
N ASP A 279 -3.51 19.23 15.26
CA ASP A 279 -3.73 20.67 15.12
C ASP A 279 -5.23 20.99 15.12
N ASP A 280 -5.64 22.03 15.85
CA ASP A 280 -7.06 22.34 16.08
C ASP A 280 -7.80 22.76 14.80
N ASP A 281 -7.07 23.35 13.84
CA ASP A 281 -7.65 23.85 12.58
C ASP A 281 -7.77 22.74 11.53
N THR A 282 -6.75 21.88 11.43
CA THR A 282 -6.67 20.82 10.42
C THR A 282 -7.19 19.46 10.92
N GLY A 283 -7.15 19.22 12.23
CA GLY A 283 -7.51 17.94 12.86
C GLY A 283 -6.51 16.82 12.60
N VAL A 284 -5.28 17.16 12.21
CA VAL A 284 -4.23 16.21 11.77
C VAL A 284 -2.92 16.55 12.50
N SER A 285 -2.16 15.54 12.92
CA SER A 285 -0.84 15.74 13.53
C SER A 285 0.25 15.99 12.46
N LEU A 286 1.39 16.57 12.83
CA LEU A 286 2.51 16.76 11.89
C LEU A 286 2.96 15.43 11.25
N ARG A 287 2.98 14.35 12.05
CA ARG A 287 3.29 13.01 11.54
C ARG A 287 2.29 12.55 10.50
N ASP A 288 1.00 12.75 10.75
CA ASP A 288 -0.04 12.32 9.82
C ASP A 288 0.02 13.13 8.51
N GLN A 289 0.37 14.43 8.56
CA GLN A 289 0.62 15.24 7.37
C GLN A 289 1.73 14.64 6.49
N CYS A 290 2.89 14.31 7.07
CA CYS A 290 3.99 13.66 6.34
C CYS A 290 3.57 12.30 5.76
N VAL A 291 2.84 11.50 6.53
CA VAL A 291 2.36 10.18 6.07
C VAL A 291 1.33 10.30 4.95
N PHE A 292 0.48 11.33 4.96
CA PHE A 292 -0.45 11.59 3.87
C PHE A 292 0.27 11.93 2.57
N GLU A 293 1.24 12.85 2.60
CA GLU A 293 2.01 13.22 1.41
C GLU A 293 2.76 12.02 0.81
N TYR A 294 3.34 11.17 1.67
CA TYR A 294 3.97 9.94 1.20
C TYR A 294 2.96 8.92 0.64
N ALA A 295 1.83 8.72 1.31
CA ALA A 295 0.79 7.81 0.83
C ALA A 295 0.20 8.29 -0.50
N GLU A 296 0.07 9.60 -0.72
CA GLU A 296 -0.32 10.18 -1.99
C GLU A 296 0.73 9.96 -3.08
N SER A 297 2.03 10.05 -2.76
CA SER A 297 3.09 9.76 -3.73
C SER A 297 3.03 8.31 -4.22
N ILE A 298 2.77 7.35 -3.32
CA ILE A 298 2.62 5.92 -3.62
C ILE A 298 1.46 5.67 -4.60
N LEU A 299 0.36 6.41 -4.48
CA LEU A 299 -0.82 6.25 -5.35
C LEU A 299 -0.56 6.57 -6.83
N SER A 300 0.61 7.15 -7.16
CA SER A 300 1.06 7.30 -8.54
C SER A 300 1.23 5.94 -9.25
N ASP A 301 1.53 4.87 -8.49
CA ASP A 301 1.55 3.49 -8.99
C ASP A 301 0.23 2.77 -8.65
N PRO A 302 -0.61 2.43 -9.64
CA PRO A 302 -1.87 1.72 -9.42
C PRO A 302 -1.72 0.38 -8.72
N GLY A 303 -0.53 -0.26 -8.74
CA GLY A 303 -0.29 -1.53 -8.06
C GLY A 303 -0.09 -1.40 -6.55
N GLN A 304 0.19 -0.20 -6.04
CA GLN A 304 0.63 0.01 -4.65
C GLN A 304 -0.45 0.60 -3.74
N TRP A 305 -1.70 0.69 -4.23
CA TRP A 305 -2.82 1.25 -3.48
C TRP A 305 -3.03 0.60 -2.10
N MET A 306 -2.74 -0.70 -1.95
CA MET A 306 -2.86 -1.39 -0.67
C MET A 306 -1.91 -0.81 0.38
N ILE A 307 -0.68 -0.48 -0.04
CA ILE A 307 0.34 0.12 0.84
C ILE A 307 -0.12 1.53 1.23
N ALA A 308 -0.59 2.33 0.26
CA ALA A 308 -1.13 3.66 0.53
C ALA A 308 -2.31 3.62 1.51
N VAL A 309 -3.26 2.70 1.32
CA VAL A 309 -4.40 2.49 2.24
C VAL A 309 -3.92 2.13 3.64
N ALA A 310 -2.92 1.26 3.78
CA ALA A 310 -2.38 0.90 5.09
C ALA A 310 -1.74 2.11 5.81
N TYR A 311 -1.02 2.97 5.10
CA TYR A 311 -0.50 4.22 5.67
C TYR A 311 -1.63 5.17 6.08
N MET A 312 -2.63 5.37 5.22
CA MET A 312 -3.80 6.20 5.51
C MET A 312 -4.55 5.70 6.76
N GLN A 313 -4.72 4.38 6.91
CA GLN A 313 -5.38 3.78 8.08
C GLN A 313 -4.64 4.02 9.40
N SER A 314 -3.32 4.29 9.35
CA SER A 314 -2.54 4.62 10.55
C SER A 314 -2.80 6.04 11.09
N CYS A 315 -3.38 6.93 10.27
CA CYS A 315 -3.50 8.37 10.57
C CYS A 315 -4.86 8.75 11.19
N GLY A 316 -5.39 7.88 12.06
CA GLY A 316 -6.63 8.13 12.80
C GLY A 316 -7.87 8.34 11.90
N PRO A 317 -8.86 9.15 12.36
CA PRO A 317 -10.17 9.23 11.70
C PRO A 317 -10.15 9.96 10.35
N VAL A 318 -9.25 10.92 10.16
CA VAL A 318 -9.08 11.62 8.86
C VAL A 318 -8.49 10.64 7.85
N GLY A 319 -7.42 9.94 8.23
CA GLY A 319 -6.79 8.94 7.37
C GLY A 319 -7.73 7.79 6.99
N LEU A 320 -8.59 7.33 7.90
CA LEU A 320 -9.63 6.35 7.58
C LEU A 320 -10.62 6.86 6.49
N ARG A 321 -10.98 8.14 6.48
CA ARG A 321 -11.83 8.71 5.43
C ARG A 321 -11.10 8.83 4.09
N MET A 322 -9.81 9.15 4.12
CA MET A 322 -8.99 9.15 2.90
C MET A 322 -8.82 7.74 2.34
N ALA A 323 -8.59 6.75 3.19
CA ALA A 323 -8.57 5.34 2.82
C ALA A 323 -9.89 4.89 2.16
N ASP A 324 -11.04 5.32 2.70
CA ASP A 324 -12.34 5.03 2.09
C ASP A 324 -12.44 5.56 0.65
N GLU A 325 -12.00 6.79 0.40
CA GLU A 325 -12.01 7.38 -0.95
C GLU A 325 -11.12 6.62 -1.94
N ILE A 326 -9.98 6.10 -1.49
CA ILE A 326 -9.12 5.24 -2.31
C ILE A 326 -9.84 3.93 -2.62
N LEU A 327 -10.36 3.24 -1.60
CA LEU A 327 -11.05 1.95 -1.74
C LEU A 327 -12.25 2.02 -2.69
N LEU A 328 -12.98 3.15 -2.70
CA LEU A 328 -14.12 3.37 -3.60
C LEU A 328 -13.73 3.57 -5.07
N ARG A 329 -12.49 3.99 -5.33
CA ARG A 329 -11.98 4.28 -6.69
C ARG A 329 -11.12 3.16 -7.24
N THR A 330 -10.68 2.22 -6.40
CA THR A 330 -9.92 1.06 -6.83
C THR A 330 -10.72 0.24 -7.85
N PRO A 331 -10.18 -0.02 -9.06
CA PRO A 331 -10.83 -0.84 -10.06
C PRO A 331 -11.12 -2.25 -9.53
N LEU A 332 -12.37 -2.69 -9.66
CA LEU A 332 -12.78 -4.03 -9.28
C LEU A 332 -12.55 -4.97 -10.47
N ASP A 333 -11.58 -5.87 -10.34
CA ASP A 333 -11.47 -7.04 -11.21
C ASP A 333 -12.40 -8.15 -10.68
N PHE A 334 -13.07 -8.88 -11.57
CA PHE A 334 -13.94 -10.02 -11.26
C PHE A 334 -13.56 -11.30 -12.01
N ASP A 335 -12.58 -11.23 -12.92
CA ASP A 335 -12.24 -12.32 -13.84
C ASP A 335 -10.98 -13.08 -13.41
N ALA A 336 -10.31 -12.65 -12.33
CA ALA A 336 -9.16 -13.33 -11.74
C ALA A 336 -9.49 -14.72 -11.11
N VAL A 337 -10.77 -15.10 -10.99
CA VAL A 337 -11.17 -16.47 -10.63
C VAL A 337 -11.34 -17.31 -11.90
N GLY A 338 -10.23 -17.70 -12.52
CA GLY A 338 -10.35 -18.31 -13.84
C GLY A 338 -9.14 -18.94 -14.51
N VAL A 339 -8.04 -19.28 -13.83
CA VAL A 339 -7.02 -20.18 -14.42
C VAL A 339 -6.45 -21.10 -13.35
N ASN A 340 -7.06 -22.28 -13.19
CA ASN A 340 -6.44 -23.58 -12.91
C ASN A 340 -7.52 -24.58 -12.47
N LYS A 341 -8.29 -25.05 -13.45
CA LYS A 341 -8.96 -26.36 -13.37
C LYS A 341 -8.52 -27.18 -14.57
N ASP A 342 -7.25 -27.59 -14.58
CA ASP A 342 -6.81 -28.78 -15.29
C ASP A 342 -6.49 -29.87 -14.25
N PRO A 343 -7.34 -30.90 -14.11
CA PRO A 343 -7.00 -32.08 -13.36
C PRO A 343 -6.35 -33.10 -14.30
N GLN A 344 -5.01 -33.09 -14.39
CA GLN A 344 -4.12 -34.21 -14.80
C GLN A 344 -2.73 -33.63 -15.09
N THR A 345 -1.73 -33.81 -14.23
CA THR A 345 -0.90 -35.01 -14.22
C THR A 345 -0.10 -35.03 -12.92
N VAL A 346 -0.22 -36.14 -12.20
CA VAL A 346 0.67 -36.47 -11.08
C VAL A 346 1.98 -36.93 -11.72
N ASP A 347 3.06 -36.17 -11.54
CA ASP A 347 4.37 -36.78 -11.54
C ASP A 347 5.25 -36.22 -10.42
N SER A 348 5.92 -37.17 -9.77
CA SER A 348 6.57 -37.00 -8.48
C SER A 348 8.02 -36.57 -8.65
N ARG A 349 8.48 -35.60 -7.85
CA ARG A 349 9.83 -35.56 -7.24
C ARG A 349 9.94 -34.35 -6.30
N GLY A 350 10.29 -34.62 -5.04
CA GLY A 350 10.47 -33.61 -4.01
C GLY A 350 11.77 -32.83 -4.14
N ASP A 351 11.80 -31.64 -3.53
CA ASP A 351 12.56 -31.38 -2.32
C ASP A 351 12.14 -30.03 -1.71
N ASP A 352 12.38 -29.93 -0.41
CA ASP A 352 11.92 -28.97 0.58
C ASP A 352 12.57 -27.58 0.46
N VAL A 353 11.77 -26.51 0.26
CA VAL A 353 11.94 -25.16 0.86
C VAL A 353 10.56 -24.46 0.87
N THR A 354 10.00 -24.26 2.06
CA THR A 354 8.81 -23.42 2.29
C THR A 354 9.15 -21.94 2.16
N MET A 355 9.03 -21.41 0.93
CA MET A 355 8.83 -19.99 0.68
C MET A 355 7.32 -19.71 0.64
N ASP A 356 6.88 -18.83 1.52
CA ASP A 356 5.51 -18.34 1.66
C ASP A 356 5.07 -17.59 0.39
N ASN A 357 4.63 -18.32 -0.63
CA ASN A 357 3.96 -17.78 -1.80
C ASN A 357 2.47 -17.61 -1.50
N SER A 358 2.12 -16.49 -0.87
CA SER A 358 0.75 -16.00 -0.74
C SER A 358 0.24 -15.27 -2.00
N ASP A 359 0.99 -15.29 -3.10
CA ASP A 359 0.58 -14.80 -4.42
C ASP A 359 -0.34 -15.79 -5.14
N GLN A 360 -1.50 -16.09 -4.54
CA GLN A 360 -2.66 -16.37 -5.37
C GLN A 360 -3.16 -15.02 -5.90
N PRO A 361 -3.44 -14.86 -7.22
CA PRO A 361 -4.10 -13.67 -7.76
C PRO A 361 -5.51 -13.62 -7.17
N THR A 362 -5.58 -13.05 -5.98
CA THR A 362 -6.79 -12.87 -5.22
C THR A 362 -7.45 -11.66 -5.84
N VAL A 363 -8.69 -11.87 -6.30
CA VAL A 363 -9.53 -10.87 -6.94
C VAL A 363 -9.43 -9.54 -6.20
N ILE A 364 -9.09 -8.45 -6.88
CA ILE A 364 -8.93 -7.11 -6.26
C ILE A 364 -10.17 -6.74 -5.42
N SER A 365 -11.36 -7.16 -5.86
CA SER A 365 -12.60 -6.98 -5.11
C SER A 365 -12.60 -7.64 -3.72
N SER A 366 -11.94 -8.79 -3.56
CA SER A 366 -11.83 -9.48 -2.27
C SER A 366 -10.89 -8.75 -1.31
N HIS A 367 -9.80 -8.15 -1.82
CA HIS A 367 -8.89 -7.30 -1.04
C HIS A 367 -9.57 -6.03 -0.55
N VAL A 368 -10.27 -5.32 -1.45
CA VAL A 368 -10.99 -4.08 -1.10
C VAL A 368 -12.03 -4.35 -0.02
N LEU A 369 -12.82 -5.42 -0.16
CA LEU A 369 -13.85 -5.77 0.82
C LEU A 369 -13.25 -6.21 2.16
N ARG A 370 -12.16 -6.98 2.13
CA ARG A 370 -11.46 -7.41 3.35
C ARG A 370 -10.88 -6.24 4.12
N LEU A 371 -10.16 -5.32 3.46
CA LEU A 371 -9.59 -4.13 4.11
C LEU A 371 -10.67 -3.25 4.73
N ALA A 372 -11.80 -3.08 4.03
CA ALA A 372 -12.95 -2.35 4.54
C ALA A 372 -13.60 -3.06 5.75
N GLN A 373 -13.64 -4.40 5.77
CA GLN A 373 -14.15 -5.19 6.90
C GLN A 373 -13.25 -5.11 8.13
N GLU A 374 -11.95 -5.25 7.96
CA GLU A 374 -10.96 -5.17 9.05
C GLU A 374 -11.06 -3.85 9.81
N HIS A 375 -11.41 -2.75 9.12
CA HIS A 375 -11.55 -1.42 9.69
C HIS A 375 -13.00 -0.99 9.97
N ASN A 376 -13.96 -1.93 9.94
CA ASN A 376 -15.39 -1.70 10.20
C ASN A 376 -16.01 -0.58 9.34
N ARG A 377 -15.63 -0.49 8.05
CA ARG A 377 -16.13 0.52 7.10
C ARG A 377 -17.38 0.02 6.39
N GLU A 378 -18.48 -0.16 7.14
CA GLU A 378 -19.73 -0.74 6.63
C GLU A 378 -20.30 -0.02 5.40
N TRP A 379 -20.22 1.31 5.39
CA TRP A 379 -20.75 2.12 4.29
C TRP A 379 -19.93 1.94 3.00
N VAL A 380 -18.61 1.75 3.11
CA VAL A 380 -17.72 1.44 1.98
C VAL A 380 -18.04 0.06 1.45
N ILE A 381 -18.19 -0.94 2.34
CA ILE A 381 -18.58 -2.30 1.95
C ILE A 381 -19.89 -2.26 1.16
N ALA A 382 -20.92 -1.59 1.68
CA ALA A 382 -22.22 -1.47 1.01
C ALA A 382 -22.10 -0.77 -0.37
N THR A 383 -21.24 0.24 -0.48
CA THR A 383 -21.05 1.00 -1.72
C THR A 383 -20.27 0.19 -2.76
N VAL A 384 -19.15 -0.42 -2.37
CA VAL A 384 -18.32 -1.28 -3.23
C VAL A 384 -19.11 -2.48 -3.73
N THR A 385 -19.85 -3.17 -2.84
CA THR A 385 -20.71 -4.31 -3.22
C THR A 385 -21.84 -3.89 -4.18
N ARG A 386 -22.44 -2.71 -3.99
CA ARG A 386 -23.41 -2.15 -4.94
C ARG A 386 -22.81 -1.82 -6.31
N ILE A 387 -21.60 -1.25 -6.33
CA ILE A 387 -20.86 -0.99 -7.59
C ILE A 387 -20.54 -2.32 -8.29
N ALA A 388 -20.07 -3.31 -7.54
CA ALA A 388 -19.77 -4.65 -8.03
C ALA A 388 -21.01 -5.33 -8.63
N ALA A 389 -22.14 -5.28 -7.92
CA ALA A 389 -23.40 -5.82 -8.40
C ALA A 389 -23.81 -5.23 -9.76
N ARG A 390 -23.69 -3.89 -9.91
CA ARG A 390 -24.01 -3.21 -11.17
C ARG A 390 -23.08 -3.63 -12.31
N GLN A 391 -21.77 -3.66 -12.06
CA GLN A 391 -20.79 -4.05 -13.09
C GLN A 391 -20.96 -5.51 -13.53
N LEU A 392 -21.26 -6.42 -12.59
CA LEU A 392 -21.55 -7.82 -12.90
C LEU A 392 -22.88 -7.99 -13.68
N ALA A 393 -23.90 -7.20 -13.35
CA ALA A 393 -25.17 -7.19 -14.07
C ALA A 393 -24.99 -6.72 -15.53
N ASP A 394 -24.19 -5.66 -15.74
CA ASP A 394 -23.85 -5.15 -17.07
C ASP A 394 -23.04 -6.18 -17.90
N ARG A 395 -22.24 -7.03 -17.25
CA ARG A 395 -21.51 -8.16 -17.87
C ARG A 395 -22.37 -9.42 -18.07
N GLY A 396 -23.63 -9.41 -17.65
CA GLY A 396 -24.54 -10.57 -17.76
C GLY A 396 -24.29 -11.68 -16.72
N ARG A 397 -23.42 -11.47 -15.72
CA ARG A 397 -23.17 -12.40 -14.60
C ARG A 397 -24.22 -12.18 -13.50
N LEU A 398 -25.48 -12.49 -13.82
CA LEU A 398 -26.64 -12.09 -13.02
C LEU A 398 -26.68 -12.77 -11.63
N GLY A 399 -26.30 -14.05 -11.50
CA GLY A 399 -26.33 -14.76 -10.21
C GLY A 399 -25.38 -14.15 -9.17
N GLU A 400 -24.19 -13.75 -9.62
CA GLU A 400 -23.22 -13.05 -8.78
C GLU A 400 -23.68 -11.63 -8.46
N ALA A 401 -24.22 -10.91 -9.44
CA ALA A 401 -24.80 -9.58 -9.24
C ALA A 401 -25.92 -9.59 -8.18
N LEU A 402 -26.78 -10.62 -8.18
CA LEU A 402 -27.80 -10.80 -7.15
C LEU A 402 -27.16 -11.04 -5.77
N SER A 403 -26.14 -11.88 -5.70
CA SER A 403 -25.45 -12.18 -4.44
C SER A 403 -24.84 -10.91 -3.80
N TYR A 404 -24.18 -10.07 -4.59
CA TYR A 404 -23.66 -8.76 -4.14
C TYR A 404 -24.77 -7.74 -3.81
N SER A 405 -25.92 -7.79 -4.50
CA SER A 405 -27.07 -6.92 -4.19
C SER A 405 -27.75 -7.32 -2.87
N LEU A 406 -27.79 -8.63 -2.57
CA LEU A 406 -28.33 -9.14 -1.31
C LEU A 406 -27.43 -8.80 -0.11
N THR A 407 -26.11 -8.87 -0.27
CA THR A 407 -25.17 -8.51 0.80
C THR A 407 -25.17 -7.01 1.11
N SER A 408 -25.35 -6.17 0.09
CA SER A 408 -25.48 -4.71 0.24
C SER A 408 -26.86 -4.25 0.73
N GLY A 409 -27.88 -5.12 0.66
CA GLY A 409 -29.27 -4.74 0.91
C GLY A 409 -29.84 -3.79 -0.15
N ASP A 410 -29.25 -3.71 -1.35
CA ASP A 410 -29.73 -2.85 -2.44
C ASP A 410 -30.99 -3.42 -3.09
N ARG A 411 -32.16 -3.05 -2.55
CA ARG A 411 -33.47 -3.45 -3.10
C ARG A 411 -33.64 -3.07 -4.57
N GLN A 412 -33.16 -1.89 -4.98
CA GLN A 412 -33.29 -1.47 -6.37
C GLN A 412 -32.37 -2.28 -7.29
N GLY A 413 -31.16 -2.61 -6.81
CA GLY A 413 -30.24 -3.52 -7.49
C GLY A 413 -30.87 -4.90 -7.71
N ILE A 414 -31.49 -5.47 -6.68
CA ILE A 414 -32.20 -6.75 -6.75
C ILE A 414 -33.34 -6.68 -7.78
N ASP A 415 -34.17 -5.64 -7.74
CA ASP A 415 -35.26 -5.45 -8.70
C ASP A 415 -34.75 -5.35 -10.14
N ARG A 416 -33.62 -4.65 -10.37
CA ARG A 416 -32.99 -4.55 -11.69
C ARG A 416 -32.49 -5.89 -12.20
N VAL A 417 -31.78 -6.64 -11.36
CA VAL A 417 -31.26 -7.98 -11.74
C VAL A 417 -32.43 -8.92 -12.05
N VAL A 418 -33.48 -8.94 -11.21
CA VAL A 418 -34.68 -9.75 -11.45
C VAL A 418 -35.34 -9.37 -12.78
N ASN A 419 -35.54 -8.08 -13.04
CA ASN A 419 -36.14 -7.63 -14.30
C ASN A 419 -35.30 -8.05 -15.51
N GLN A 420 -33.97 -7.95 -15.44
CA GLN A 420 -33.06 -8.37 -16.50
C GLN A 420 -33.13 -9.89 -16.74
N VAL A 421 -33.24 -10.71 -15.70
CA VAL A 421 -33.48 -12.16 -15.82
C VAL A 421 -34.83 -12.44 -16.50
N MET A 422 -35.88 -11.74 -16.10
CA MET A 422 -37.21 -11.90 -16.67
C MET A 422 -37.28 -11.45 -18.13
N GLU A 423 -36.51 -10.42 -18.52
CA GLU A 423 -36.35 -10.00 -19.91
C GLU A 423 -35.59 -11.04 -20.73
N ASN A 424 -34.48 -11.58 -20.20
CA ASN A 424 -33.74 -12.68 -20.84
C ASN A 424 -34.60 -13.93 -21.06
N TYR A 425 -35.52 -14.22 -20.12
CA TYR A 425 -36.50 -15.29 -20.26
C TYR A 425 -37.46 -15.05 -21.45
N LEU A 426 -37.92 -13.81 -21.66
CA LEU A 426 -38.80 -13.49 -22.81
C LEU A 426 -38.09 -13.67 -24.16
N GLU A 427 -36.77 -13.49 -24.21
CA GLU A 427 -35.97 -13.62 -25.44
C GLU A 427 -35.50 -15.06 -25.71
N THR A 428 -35.06 -15.77 -24.67
CA THR A 428 -34.35 -17.06 -24.78
C THR A 428 -35.20 -18.26 -24.36
N GLY A 429 -36.30 -18.04 -23.65
CA GLY A 429 -37.17 -19.09 -23.12
C GLY A 429 -36.74 -19.63 -21.74
N PRO A 430 -37.30 -20.79 -21.31
CA PRO A 430 -37.19 -21.29 -19.93
C PRO A 430 -35.78 -21.72 -19.52
N ASP A 431 -34.89 -22.04 -20.45
CA ASP A 431 -33.53 -22.50 -20.16
C ASP A 431 -32.68 -21.42 -19.46
N ALA A 432 -32.89 -20.14 -19.82
CA ALA A 432 -32.20 -19.01 -19.21
C ALA A 432 -32.57 -18.84 -17.72
N LEU A 433 -33.85 -19.09 -17.39
CA LEU A 433 -34.40 -19.00 -16.05
C LEU A 433 -33.81 -20.09 -15.14
N LEU A 434 -33.75 -21.32 -15.64
CA LEU A 434 -33.18 -22.47 -14.93
C LEU A 434 -31.68 -22.30 -14.68
N LYS A 435 -30.94 -21.78 -15.66
CA LYS A 435 -29.51 -21.50 -15.51
C LYS A 435 -29.26 -20.51 -14.37
N PHE A 436 -29.99 -19.41 -14.34
CA PHE A 436 -29.88 -18.39 -13.29
C PHE A 436 -30.23 -18.95 -11.89
N ILE A 437 -31.27 -19.77 -11.79
CA ILE A 437 -31.68 -20.33 -10.50
C ILE A 437 -30.69 -21.34 -9.93
N ASN A 438 -30.01 -22.10 -10.80
CA ASN A 438 -28.93 -22.98 -10.39
C ASN A 438 -27.70 -22.22 -9.87
N GLU A 439 -27.53 -20.95 -10.24
CA GLU A 439 -26.48 -20.07 -9.71
C GLU A 439 -26.81 -19.55 -8.29
N ILE A 440 -28.08 -19.57 -7.88
CA ILE A 440 -28.52 -19.13 -6.55
C ILE A 440 -28.44 -20.28 -5.54
N PRO A 441 -27.77 -20.10 -4.38
CA PRO A 441 -27.74 -21.10 -3.31
C PRO A 441 -29.14 -21.53 -2.81
N PRO A 442 -29.43 -22.84 -2.64
CA PRO A 442 -30.72 -23.40 -2.17
C PRO A 442 -31.31 -22.72 -0.92
N SER A 443 -30.45 -22.25 -0.01
CA SER A 443 -30.85 -21.54 1.20
C SER A 443 -31.53 -20.20 0.94
N LEU A 444 -31.17 -19.50 -0.15
CA LEU A 444 -31.80 -18.24 -0.52
C LEU A 444 -33.17 -18.49 -1.19
N HIS A 445 -33.35 -19.63 -1.85
CA HIS A 445 -34.65 -20.00 -2.42
C HIS A 445 -35.71 -20.15 -1.34
N THR A 446 -35.39 -20.80 -0.23
CA THR A 446 -36.34 -20.98 0.87
C THR A 446 -36.58 -19.70 1.66
N ALA A 447 -35.55 -18.88 1.84
CA ALA A 447 -35.63 -17.62 2.59
C ALA A 447 -36.51 -16.55 1.91
N TYR A 448 -36.47 -16.47 0.58
CA TYR A 448 -37.14 -15.39 -0.16
C TYR A 448 -38.42 -15.82 -0.91
N ARG A 449 -38.85 -17.08 -0.79
CA ARG A 449 -40.08 -17.58 -1.45
C ARG A 449 -41.36 -16.94 -0.94
N HIS A 450 -41.40 -16.61 0.34
CA HIS A 450 -42.57 -16.03 1.02
C HIS A 450 -42.18 -14.68 1.63
N PRO A 451 -42.31 -13.59 0.88
CA PRO A 451 -41.95 -12.27 1.39
C PRO A 451 -42.96 -11.83 2.46
N GLY A 452 -42.45 -11.28 3.56
CA GLY A 452 -43.27 -10.50 4.49
C GLY A 452 -43.69 -9.14 3.87
N PRO A 453 -44.39 -8.27 4.61
CA PRO A 453 -44.86 -6.97 4.10
C PRO A 453 -43.74 -6.06 3.56
N ASN A 454 -42.50 -6.22 4.05
CA ASN A 454 -41.31 -5.51 3.55
C ASN A 454 -40.35 -6.42 2.77
N GLY A 455 -40.80 -7.61 2.34
CA GLY A 455 -39.98 -8.59 1.66
C GLY A 455 -39.62 -8.21 0.23
N LEU A 456 -38.68 -8.96 -0.35
CA LEU A 456 -38.24 -8.80 -1.74
C LEU A 456 -39.24 -9.48 -2.69
N HIS A 457 -40.32 -8.78 -3.01
CA HIS A 457 -41.44 -9.31 -3.81
C HIS A 457 -41.00 -9.69 -5.23
N SER A 458 -40.06 -8.96 -5.84
CA SER A 458 -39.48 -9.26 -7.16
C SER A 458 -38.74 -10.60 -7.16
N LEU A 459 -37.88 -10.83 -6.17
CA LEU A 459 -37.16 -12.08 -6.02
C LEU A 459 -38.11 -13.24 -5.71
N ALA A 460 -39.09 -13.03 -4.83
CA ALA A 460 -40.13 -14.01 -4.56
C ALA A 460 -40.92 -14.40 -5.82
N PHE A 461 -41.27 -13.41 -6.65
CA PHE A 461 -41.92 -13.64 -7.93
C PHE A 461 -41.06 -14.50 -8.84
N LEU A 462 -39.79 -14.15 -9.03
CA LEU A 462 -38.87 -14.90 -9.89
C LEU A 462 -38.75 -16.38 -9.47
N LEU A 463 -38.61 -16.63 -8.17
CA LEU A 463 -38.49 -17.98 -7.61
C LEU A 463 -39.78 -18.79 -7.82
N ASN A 464 -40.94 -18.23 -7.47
CA ASN A 464 -42.22 -18.92 -7.63
C ASN A 464 -42.61 -19.09 -9.10
N TYR A 465 -42.27 -18.12 -9.95
CA TYR A 465 -42.51 -18.20 -11.39
C TYR A 465 -41.69 -19.33 -12.03
N THR A 466 -40.46 -19.54 -11.55
CA THR A 466 -39.63 -20.62 -12.08
C THR A 466 -40.11 -22.00 -11.66
N GLU A 467 -40.54 -22.17 -10.41
CA GLU A 467 -41.19 -23.40 -9.96
C GLU A 467 -42.45 -23.71 -10.79
N PHE A 468 -43.24 -22.68 -11.10
CA PHE A 468 -44.37 -22.81 -12.03
C PHE A 468 -43.92 -23.32 -13.42
N GLN A 469 -42.87 -22.74 -14.00
CA GLN A 469 -42.36 -23.19 -15.31
C GLN A 469 -41.79 -24.61 -15.27
N ILE A 470 -41.13 -25.01 -14.18
CA ILE A 470 -40.64 -26.39 -13.98
C ILE A 470 -41.82 -27.37 -13.94
N HIS A 471 -42.87 -27.08 -13.17
CA HIS A 471 -44.05 -27.93 -13.10
C HIS A 471 -44.81 -27.99 -14.44
N ARG A 472 -44.88 -26.88 -15.17
CA ARG A 472 -45.46 -26.82 -16.52
C ARG A 472 -44.68 -27.69 -17.50
N ALA A 473 -43.35 -27.64 -17.47
CA ALA A 473 -42.50 -28.48 -18.31
C ALA A 473 -42.63 -29.98 -17.97
N ASN A 474 -42.86 -30.30 -16.70
CA ASN A 474 -43.06 -31.68 -16.24
C ASN A 474 -44.50 -32.21 -16.46
N GLY A 475 -45.43 -31.39 -16.97
CA GLY A 475 -46.83 -31.76 -17.17
C GLY A 475 -47.65 -31.88 -15.89
N ASP A 476 -47.16 -31.33 -14.77
CA ASP A 476 -47.89 -31.32 -13.49
C ASP A 476 -48.80 -30.09 -13.40
N SER A 477 -49.93 -30.14 -14.12
CA SER A 477 -50.91 -29.04 -14.20
C SER A 477 -51.47 -28.66 -12.82
N SER A 478 -51.65 -29.64 -11.94
CA SER A 478 -52.19 -29.44 -10.59
C SER A 478 -51.23 -28.68 -9.67
N LYS A 479 -49.92 -28.97 -9.69
CA LYS A 479 -48.95 -28.15 -8.93
C LYS A 479 -48.70 -26.78 -9.57
N SER A 480 -48.69 -26.72 -10.90
CA SER A 480 -48.55 -25.46 -11.65
C SER A 480 -49.65 -24.45 -11.30
N ALA A 481 -50.90 -24.91 -11.26
CA ALA A 481 -52.05 -24.08 -10.88
C ALA A 481 -51.96 -23.56 -9.44
N ARG A 482 -51.50 -24.38 -8.49
CA ARG A 482 -51.30 -23.95 -7.10
C ARG A 482 -50.26 -22.85 -6.99
N HIS A 483 -49.11 -23.00 -7.66
CA HIS A 483 -48.08 -21.96 -7.66
C HIS A 483 -48.58 -20.64 -8.27
N LEU A 484 -49.33 -20.69 -9.38
CA LEU A 484 -49.97 -19.50 -9.96
C LEU A 484 -50.94 -18.82 -8.99
N ALA A 485 -51.85 -19.59 -8.38
CA ALA A 485 -52.80 -19.05 -7.42
C ALA A 485 -52.10 -18.45 -6.20
N ASP A 486 -51.06 -19.12 -5.68
CA ASP A 486 -50.29 -18.65 -4.53
C ASP A 486 -49.53 -17.35 -4.84
N MET A 487 -49.01 -17.18 -6.06
CA MET A 487 -48.35 -15.93 -6.49
C MET A 487 -49.32 -14.74 -6.48
N PHE A 488 -50.55 -14.91 -6.98
CA PHE A 488 -51.57 -13.86 -6.93
C PHE A 488 -52.07 -13.60 -5.51
N ARG A 489 -52.24 -14.66 -4.70
CA ARG A 489 -52.68 -14.52 -3.31
C ARG A 489 -51.66 -13.77 -2.43
N GLN A 490 -50.37 -13.95 -2.70
CA GLN A 490 -49.29 -13.26 -1.98
C GLN A 490 -49.00 -11.85 -2.53
N ASP A 491 -49.74 -11.40 -3.56
CA ASP A 491 -49.53 -10.11 -4.25
C ASP A 491 -48.06 -9.88 -4.69
N ILE A 492 -47.33 -10.95 -5.01
CA ILE A 492 -45.92 -10.86 -5.45
C ILE A 492 -45.77 -10.61 -6.94
N VAL A 493 -46.83 -10.81 -7.74
CA VAL A 493 -46.78 -10.67 -9.19
C VAL A 493 -46.64 -9.20 -9.60
N PRO A 494 -45.57 -8.82 -10.33
CA PRO A 494 -45.43 -7.47 -10.88
C PRO A 494 -46.60 -7.15 -11.81
N THR A 495 -47.15 -5.93 -11.72
CA THR A 495 -48.31 -5.50 -12.52
C THR A 495 -48.11 -5.72 -14.02
N ALA A 496 -46.90 -5.46 -14.53
CA ALA A 496 -46.51 -5.68 -15.91
C ALA A 496 -46.62 -7.14 -16.41
N TRP A 497 -46.70 -8.11 -15.50
CA TRP A 497 -46.80 -9.55 -15.79
C TRP A 497 -48.21 -10.12 -15.62
N TRP A 498 -49.17 -9.34 -15.12
CA TRP A 498 -50.52 -9.84 -14.83
C TRP A 498 -51.20 -10.42 -16.07
N ALA A 499 -51.20 -9.70 -17.20
CA ALA A 499 -51.86 -10.20 -18.40
C ALA A 499 -51.24 -11.50 -18.93
N ALA A 500 -49.92 -11.66 -18.84
CA ALA A 500 -49.23 -12.87 -19.28
C ALA A 500 -49.62 -14.09 -18.44
N LEU A 501 -49.54 -13.95 -17.11
CA LEU A 501 -49.87 -15.01 -16.17
C LEU A 501 -51.36 -15.37 -16.20
N LEU A 502 -52.25 -14.39 -16.40
CA LEU A 502 -53.69 -14.65 -16.51
C LEU A 502 -54.03 -15.42 -17.80
N VAL A 503 -53.27 -15.23 -18.87
CA VAL A 503 -53.40 -16.06 -20.09
C VAL A 503 -52.91 -17.48 -19.83
N ASP A 504 -51.80 -17.67 -19.11
CA ASP A 504 -51.34 -18.99 -18.68
C ASP A 504 -52.37 -19.70 -17.78
N VAL A 505 -53.06 -18.96 -16.90
CA VAL A 505 -54.20 -19.47 -16.12
C VAL A 505 -55.33 -19.95 -17.04
N GLY A 506 -55.62 -19.21 -18.12
CA GLY A 506 -56.61 -19.60 -19.12
C GLY A 506 -56.34 -20.98 -19.73
N GLU A 507 -55.09 -21.29 -20.05
CA GLU A 507 -54.72 -22.61 -20.58
C GLU A 507 -55.02 -23.74 -19.58
N LEU A 508 -54.73 -23.52 -18.29
CA LEU A 508 -55.01 -24.49 -17.23
C LEU A 508 -56.52 -24.66 -16.94
N LEU A 509 -57.33 -23.62 -17.16
CA LEU A 509 -58.79 -23.68 -16.98
C LEU A 509 -59.48 -24.48 -18.09
N LEU A 510 -58.87 -24.51 -19.28
CA LEU A 510 -59.36 -25.25 -20.44
C LEU A 510 -59.06 -26.75 -20.34
N ASP A 511 -58.29 -27.20 -19.33
CA ASP A 511 -58.11 -28.62 -19.06
C ASP A 511 -59.46 -29.26 -18.65
N GLU A 512 -59.97 -30.16 -19.47
CA GLU A 512 -61.23 -30.87 -19.25
C GLU A 512 -61.10 -32.00 -18.22
N SER A 513 -59.87 -32.44 -17.90
CA SER A 513 -59.62 -33.65 -17.12
C SER A 513 -59.70 -33.44 -15.60
N GLU A 514 -59.23 -32.30 -15.09
CA GLU A 514 -59.19 -31.99 -13.66
C GLU A 514 -59.59 -30.55 -13.36
N LEU A 515 -60.08 -30.30 -12.14
CA LEU A 515 -60.30 -28.95 -11.63
C LEU A 515 -59.11 -28.54 -10.77
N HIS A 516 -58.22 -27.70 -11.31
CA HIS A 516 -56.94 -27.37 -10.68
C HIS A 516 -56.97 -26.20 -9.66
N PHE A 517 -58.01 -25.36 -9.67
CA PHE A 517 -58.15 -24.19 -8.79
C PHE A 517 -59.26 -24.39 -7.75
N SER A 518 -59.05 -23.89 -6.53
CA SER A 518 -60.14 -23.83 -5.54
C SER A 518 -61.19 -22.80 -5.96
N GLN A 519 -62.41 -22.92 -5.43
CA GLN A 519 -63.46 -21.94 -5.71
C GLN A 519 -63.06 -20.51 -5.31
N VAL A 520 -62.33 -20.36 -4.19
CA VAL A 520 -61.84 -19.06 -3.70
C VAL A 520 -60.79 -18.49 -4.65
N ASP A 521 -59.85 -19.32 -5.10
CA ASP A 521 -58.77 -18.89 -6.01
C ASP A 521 -59.32 -18.53 -7.39
N ALA A 522 -60.28 -19.29 -7.90
CA ALA A 522 -60.94 -19.01 -9.16
C ALA A 522 -61.67 -17.65 -9.13
N TYR A 523 -62.32 -17.30 -8.02
CA TYR A 523 -62.97 -15.98 -7.87
C TYR A 523 -61.95 -14.84 -7.81
N GLU A 524 -60.85 -15.00 -7.06
CA GLU A 524 -59.82 -13.97 -6.97
C GLU A 524 -59.11 -13.77 -8.31
N LEU A 525 -58.78 -14.85 -9.02
CA LEU A 525 -58.19 -14.77 -10.36
C LEU A 525 -59.15 -14.11 -11.37
N LEU A 526 -60.45 -14.48 -11.34
CA LEU A 526 -61.46 -13.82 -12.18
C LEU A 526 -61.54 -12.31 -11.88
N ARG A 527 -61.50 -11.92 -10.60
CA ARG A 527 -61.49 -10.51 -10.21
C ARG A 527 -60.29 -9.78 -10.81
N ARG A 528 -59.09 -10.38 -10.82
CA ARG A 528 -57.90 -9.79 -11.45
C ARG A 528 -58.02 -9.72 -12.98
N VAL A 529 -58.63 -10.72 -13.62
CA VAL A 529 -58.95 -10.67 -15.06
C VAL A 529 -59.88 -9.51 -15.39
N GLU A 530 -60.94 -9.31 -14.60
CA GLU A 530 -61.87 -8.20 -14.80
C GLU A 530 -61.18 -6.85 -14.60
N GLU A 531 -60.32 -6.72 -13.57
CA GLU A 531 -59.53 -5.50 -13.34
C GLU A 531 -58.64 -5.15 -14.55
N VAL A 532 -57.91 -6.14 -15.08
CA VAL A 532 -57.04 -5.91 -16.25
C VAL A 532 -57.87 -5.61 -17.50
N ALA A 533 -58.97 -6.33 -17.73
CA ALA A 533 -59.82 -6.15 -18.91
C ALA A 533 -60.52 -4.78 -18.94
N VAL A 534 -61.01 -4.29 -17.79
CA VAL A 534 -61.63 -2.95 -17.69
C VAL A 534 -60.60 -1.86 -17.97
N ASN A 535 -59.43 -1.91 -17.32
CA ASN A 535 -58.38 -0.91 -17.52
C ASN A 535 -57.85 -0.91 -18.96
N LEU A 536 -57.78 -2.07 -19.62
CA LEU A 536 -57.41 -2.17 -21.04
C LEU A 536 -58.48 -1.58 -21.96
N ALA A 537 -59.76 -1.82 -21.68
CA ALA A 537 -60.86 -1.25 -22.47
C ALA A 537 -60.92 0.28 -22.35
N GLU A 538 -60.53 0.83 -21.20
CA GLU A 538 -60.45 2.27 -20.94
C GLU A 538 -59.14 2.93 -21.43
N GLY A 539 -58.20 2.17 -22.00
CA GLY A 539 -56.94 2.69 -22.52
C GLY A 539 -55.90 3.06 -21.46
N THR A 540 -56.07 2.61 -20.21
CA THR A 540 -55.12 2.82 -19.09
C THR A 540 -54.36 1.54 -18.73
N GLY A 541 -54.54 0.48 -19.52
CA GLY A 541 -54.07 -0.87 -19.23
C GLY A 541 -52.65 -1.22 -19.68
N ASP A 542 -51.91 -0.30 -20.31
CA ASP A 542 -50.55 -0.55 -20.84
C ASP A 542 -49.59 -1.09 -19.76
N ARG A 543 -49.76 -0.62 -18.51
CA ARG A 543 -49.01 -1.09 -17.34
C ARG A 543 -49.13 -2.59 -17.04
N TYR A 544 -50.15 -3.29 -17.57
CA TYR A 544 -50.38 -4.72 -17.36
C TYR A 544 -49.87 -5.60 -18.50
N LEU A 545 -49.47 -4.99 -19.61
CA LEU A 545 -49.15 -5.69 -20.85
C LEU A 545 -47.65 -5.97 -21.04
N GLY A 546 -46.77 -5.60 -20.11
CA GLY A 546 -45.33 -5.72 -20.28
C GLY A 546 -44.86 -7.11 -20.75
N GLY A 547 -45.20 -8.17 -20.01
CA GLY A 547 -44.81 -9.55 -20.37
C GLY A 547 -45.53 -10.09 -21.61
N LEU A 548 -46.83 -9.80 -21.74
CA LEU A 548 -47.67 -10.31 -22.84
C LEU A 548 -47.37 -9.59 -24.17
N GLY A 549 -47.19 -8.27 -24.13
CA GLY A 549 -46.90 -7.42 -25.28
C GLY A 549 -45.54 -7.70 -25.91
N LYS A 550 -44.52 -7.98 -25.09
CA LYS A 550 -43.19 -8.43 -25.57
C LYS A 550 -43.24 -9.83 -26.19
N SER A 551 -43.98 -10.77 -25.58
CA SER A 551 -44.22 -12.12 -26.15
C SER A 551 -44.97 -12.06 -27.50
N LEU A 552 -45.89 -11.11 -27.66
CA LEU A 552 -46.69 -10.91 -28.88
C LEU A 552 -45.97 -10.12 -29.99
N LYS A 553 -44.75 -9.60 -29.77
CA LYS A 553 -43.94 -8.85 -30.77
C LYS A 553 -44.67 -7.73 -31.54
N THR A 554 -45.69 -7.07 -30.97
CA THR A 554 -46.50 -6.08 -31.71
C THR A 554 -46.21 -4.64 -31.27
N LYS A 555 -45.58 -3.85 -32.16
CA LYS A 555 -45.32 -2.41 -31.92
C LYS A 555 -46.57 -1.50 -32.04
N THR A 556 -47.66 -1.98 -32.64
CA THR A 556 -48.93 -1.25 -32.76
C THR A 556 -50.08 -2.26 -32.97
N GLY A 557 -50.84 -2.59 -31.91
CA GLY A 557 -51.97 -3.53 -31.98
C GLY A 557 -52.09 -4.52 -30.81
N GLY A 558 -51.08 -4.59 -29.94
CA GLY A 558 -51.02 -5.55 -28.83
C GLY A 558 -52.17 -5.46 -27.83
N GLU A 559 -52.71 -4.28 -27.56
CA GLU A 559 -53.82 -4.11 -26.61
C GLU A 559 -55.10 -4.81 -27.06
N LYS A 560 -55.47 -4.71 -28.34
CA LYS A 560 -56.67 -5.37 -28.88
C LYS A 560 -56.54 -6.88 -28.91
N GLU A 561 -55.34 -7.39 -29.15
CA GLU A 561 -55.07 -8.82 -29.15
C GLU A 561 -54.98 -9.39 -27.73
N ALA A 562 -54.39 -8.64 -26.80
CA ALA A 562 -54.40 -8.94 -25.38
C ALA A 562 -55.82 -9.00 -24.83
N LEU A 563 -56.66 -8.03 -25.20
CA LEU A 563 -58.07 -7.98 -24.78
C LEU A 563 -58.85 -9.20 -25.30
N LYS A 564 -58.63 -9.62 -26.55
CA LYS A 564 -59.21 -10.87 -27.09
C LYS A 564 -58.74 -12.11 -26.32
N LYS A 565 -57.46 -12.20 -25.98
CA LYS A 565 -56.95 -13.32 -25.17
C LYS A 565 -57.56 -13.33 -23.78
N LEU A 566 -57.72 -12.16 -23.15
CA LEU A 566 -58.37 -12.04 -21.85
C LEU A 566 -59.88 -12.36 -21.92
N GLU A 567 -60.58 -12.03 -23.01
CA GLU A 567 -61.95 -12.47 -23.25
C GLU A 567 -62.06 -14.00 -23.33
N LEU A 568 -61.08 -14.67 -23.95
CA LEU A 568 -61.01 -16.14 -23.96
C LEU A 568 -60.80 -16.70 -22.55
N VAL A 569 -59.94 -16.06 -21.74
CA VAL A 569 -59.77 -16.44 -20.33
C VAL A 569 -61.08 -16.25 -19.55
N ARG A 570 -61.80 -15.14 -19.75
CA ARG A 570 -63.13 -14.89 -19.14
C ARG A 570 -64.14 -15.98 -19.52
N PHE A 571 -64.16 -16.38 -20.78
CA PHE A 571 -65.01 -17.47 -21.25
C PHE A 571 -64.60 -18.82 -20.62
N ALA A 572 -63.30 -19.09 -20.51
CA ALA A 572 -62.79 -20.28 -19.83
C ALA A 572 -63.23 -20.32 -18.36
N PHE A 573 -63.19 -19.19 -17.64
CA PHE A 573 -63.74 -19.09 -16.28
C PHE A 573 -65.24 -19.37 -16.23
N ALA A 574 -66.05 -18.85 -17.16
CA ALA A 574 -67.49 -19.11 -17.18
C ALA A 574 -67.79 -20.62 -17.32
N ASN A 575 -67.07 -21.31 -18.20
CA ASN A 575 -67.16 -22.77 -18.35
C ASN A 575 -66.66 -23.51 -17.09
N TYR A 576 -65.55 -23.03 -16.50
CA TYR A 576 -64.98 -23.60 -15.29
C TYR A 576 -65.92 -23.50 -14.08
N PHE A 577 -66.57 -22.35 -13.87
CA PHE A 577 -67.59 -22.18 -12.82
C PHE A 577 -68.82 -23.04 -13.06
N ALA A 578 -69.27 -23.21 -14.31
CA ALA A 578 -70.34 -24.14 -14.63
C ALA A 578 -69.97 -25.57 -14.22
N ARG A 579 -68.75 -26.03 -14.53
CA ARG A 579 -68.23 -27.34 -14.10
C ARG A 579 -68.14 -27.48 -12.58
N LEU A 580 -67.64 -26.47 -11.87
CA LEU A 580 -67.60 -26.43 -10.40
C LEU A 580 -69.00 -26.58 -9.79
N THR A 581 -70.02 -25.91 -10.35
CA THR A 581 -71.41 -26.03 -9.86
C THR A 581 -72.00 -27.42 -10.11
N ILE A 582 -71.67 -28.06 -11.23
CA ILE A 582 -72.14 -29.41 -11.55
C ILE A 582 -71.47 -30.47 -10.67
N GLN A 583 -70.16 -30.36 -10.42
CA GLN A 583 -69.47 -31.26 -9.49
C GLN A 583 -69.90 -31.04 -8.03
N GLY A 584 -70.11 -29.79 -7.61
CA GLY A 584 -70.63 -29.46 -6.27
C GLY A 584 -72.04 -30.00 -6.04
N ALA A 585 -72.90 -29.97 -7.06
CA ALA A 585 -74.24 -30.58 -7.01
C ALA A 585 -74.19 -32.13 -6.97
N SER A 586 -73.13 -32.74 -7.53
CA SER A 586 -72.95 -34.19 -7.59
C SER A 586 -72.31 -34.80 -6.34
N GLN A 587 -71.71 -33.99 -5.46
CA GLN A 587 -71.17 -34.42 -4.15
C GLN A 587 -72.19 -34.31 -2.99
N VAL A 588 -73.30 -33.61 -3.21
CA VAL A 588 -74.37 -33.37 -2.21
C VAL A 588 -75.58 -34.29 -2.43
N ALA A 589 -75.61 -35.01 -3.56
CA ALA A 589 -76.55 -36.10 -3.85
C ALA A 589 -75.89 -37.46 -3.55
#